data_AF-A0A2C8F890-F1
#
_entry.id   AF-A0A2C8F890-F1
#
_cell.length_a   1.000
_cell.length_b   1.000
_cell.length_c   1.000
_cell.angle_alpha   90.00
_cell.angle_beta   90.00
_cell.angle_gamma   90.00
#
_symmetry.space_group_name_H-M   'P 1'
#
loop_
_entity.id
_entity.type
_entity.pdbx_description
1 polymer ?
#
loop_
_entity_poly.entity_id
_entity_poly.type
_entity_poly.pdbx_seq_one_letter_code
_entity_poly.pdbx_strand_id
1 'polypeptide(L)'
;MPVNFFRLIASAVSIVGCLILVSTVVDWMAGDLATRFFPDKEPTPGFHFAGLLLALPVPLHVIFVGLIVQKRWLSPPWARFAWIGVASSGVWLGISLLVRAL
;
A
#
# COMPACT_ATOMS: atom_id res chain seq x y z
N MET A 1 14.84 -28.21 0.69
CA MET A 1 13.41 -27.83 0.63
C MET A 1 13.06 -26.37 1.06
N PRO A 2 13.94 -25.35 1.03
CA PRO A 2 13.56 -24.00 1.51
C PRO A 2 12.79 -23.14 0.50
N VAL A 3 12.85 -23.46 -0.80
CA VAL A 3 12.34 -22.61 -1.89
C VAL A 3 10.82 -22.41 -1.84
N ASN A 4 10.07 -23.42 -1.39
CA ASN A 4 8.59 -23.36 -1.35
C ASN A 4 8.07 -22.52 -0.17
N PHE A 5 8.77 -22.52 0.96
CA PHE A 5 8.36 -21.76 2.15
C PHE A 5 8.45 -20.24 1.92
N PHE A 6 9.56 -19.77 1.32
CA PHE A 6 9.71 -18.34 0.98
C PHE A 6 8.68 -17.87 -0.06
N ARG A 7 8.28 -18.74 -1.01
CA ARG A 7 7.20 -18.41 -1.96
C ARG A 7 5.88 -18.24 -1.22
N LEU A 8 5.55 -19.18 -0.34
CA LEU A 8 4.29 -19.18 0.39
C LEU A 8 4.16 -17.93 1.27
N ILE A 9 5.21 -17.57 2.01
CA ILE A 9 5.24 -16.33 2.80
C ILE A 9 5.02 -15.13 1.90
N ALA A 10 5.77 -15.01 0.80
CA ALA A 10 5.67 -13.82 -0.02
C ALA A 10 4.32 -13.72 -0.75
N SER A 11 3.71 -14.85 -1.11
CA SER A 11 2.33 -14.89 -1.61
C SER A 11 1.34 -14.47 -0.53
N ALA A 12 1.52 -14.92 0.71
CA ALA A 12 0.68 -14.51 1.83
C ALA A 12 0.80 -13.00 2.09
N VAL A 13 2.02 -12.43 2.04
CA VAL A 13 2.26 -10.98 2.17
C VAL A 13 1.54 -10.20 1.06
N SER A 14 1.65 -10.65 -0.19
CA SER A 14 0.94 -10.01 -1.31
C SER A 14 -0.58 -10.07 -1.13
N ILE A 15 -1.12 -11.22 -0.68
CA ILE A 15 -2.55 -11.37 -0.38
C ILE A 15 -2.97 -10.41 0.72
N VAL A 16 -2.21 -10.33 1.81
CA VAL A 16 -2.47 -9.38 2.91
C VAL A 16 -2.46 -7.95 2.39
N GLY A 17 -1.49 -7.58 1.56
CA GLY A 17 -1.44 -6.26 0.93
C GLY A 17 -2.68 -5.97 0.08
N CYS A 18 -3.16 -6.94 -0.71
CA CYS A 18 -4.41 -6.82 -1.47
C CYS A 18 -5.64 -6.66 -0.57
N LEU A 19 -5.71 -7.42 0.54
CA LEU A 19 -6.81 -7.30 1.50
C LEU A 19 -6.83 -5.92 2.16
N ILE A 20 -5.66 -5.39 2.53
CA ILE A 20 -5.53 -4.02 3.08
C ILE A 20 -5.91 -2.99 2.02
N LEU A 21 -5.57 -3.21 0.74
CA LEU A 21 -5.97 -2.32 -0.34
C LEU A 21 -7.50 -2.28 -0.49
N VAL A 22 -8.15 -3.44 -0.49
CA VAL A 22 -9.61 -3.54 -0.56
C VAL A 22 -10.26 -2.86 0.64
N SER A 23 -9.77 -3.13 1.87
CA SER A 23 -10.31 -2.46 3.06
C SER A 23 -10.13 -0.95 3.01
N THR A 24 -9.00 -0.47 2.49
CA THR A 24 -8.73 0.97 2.30
C THR A 24 -9.72 1.59 1.31
N VAL A 25 -10.03 0.90 0.21
CA VAL A 25 -11.04 1.38 -0.75
C VAL A 25 -12.44 1.39 -0.14
N VAL A 26 -12.78 0.38 0.66
CA VAL A 26 -14.07 0.34 1.38
C VAL A 26 -14.17 1.48 2.39
N ASP A 27 -13.15 1.67 3.22
CA ASP A 27 -13.07 2.79 4.19
C ASP A 27 -13.13 4.15 3.48
N TRP A 28 -12.55 4.26 2.29
CA TRP A 28 -12.67 5.45 1.46
C TRP A 28 -14.09 5.66 0.97
N MET A 29 -14.76 4.63 0.42
CA MET A 29 -16.13 4.75 -0.05
C MET A 29 -17.11 5.08 1.08
N ALA A 30 -16.82 4.66 2.31
CA ALA A 30 -17.58 5.00 3.50
C ALA A 30 -17.33 6.43 4.02
N GLY A 31 -16.28 7.11 3.54
CA GLY A 31 -15.85 8.41 4.05
C GLY A 31 -15.01 8.36 5.33
N ASP A 32 -14.76 7.16 5.87
CA ASP A 32 -14.03 6.94 7.12
C ASP A 32 -12.56 7.37 7.04
N LEU A 33 -11.95 7.33 5.85
CA LEU A 33 -10.58 7.83 5.70
C LEU A 33 -10.49 9.33 5.93
N ALA A 34 -11.46 10.11 5.43
CA ALA A 34 -11.44 11.56 5.60
C ALA A 34 -11.54 11.94 7.08
N THR A 35 -12.41 11.27 7.82
CA THR A 35 -12.61 11.51 9.26
C THR A 35 -11.42 11.03 10.10
N ARG A 36 -10.76 9.94 9.72
CA ARG A 36 -9.55 9.44 10.42
C ARG A 36 -8.32 10.33 10.20
N PHE A 37 -8.12 10.85 8.99
CA PHE A 37 -6.95 11.67 8.66
C PHE A 37 -7.16 13.17 8.94
N PHE A 38 -8.41 13.66 8.85
CA PHE A 38 -8.74 15.07 9.02
C PHE A 38 -10.00 15.24 9.90
N PRO A 39 -9.95 14.86 11.19
CA PRO A 39 -11.12 14.87 12.07
C PRO A 39 -11.71 16.28 12.29
N ASP A 40 -10.87 17.32 12.23
CA ASP A 40 -11.25 18.70 12.54
C ASP A 40 -11.63 19.54 11.29
N LYS A 41 -11.74 18.90 10.12
CA LYS A 41 -12.05 19.57 8.85
C LYS A 41 -13.42 19.16 8.34
N GLU A 42 -14.12 20.10 7.72
CA GLU A 42 -15.37 19.76 7.03
C GLU A 42 -15.10 18.72 5.92
N PRO A 43 -15.96 17.70 5.78
CA PRO A 43 -15.80 16.64 4.80
C PRO A 43 -16.05 17.18 3.39
N THR A 44 -15.00 17.70 2.77
CA THR A 44 -15.01 18.13 1.37
C THR A 44 -14.47 17.01 0.46
N PRO A 45 -14.83 17.00 -0.84
CA PRO A 45 -14.29 16.03 -1.79
C PRO A 45 -12.75 16.04 -1.86
N GLY A 46 -12.13 17.20 -1.58
CA GLY A 46 -10.68 17.33 -1.50
C GLY A 46 -10.06 16.51 -0.36
N PHE A 47 -10.59 16.63 0.85
CA PHE A 47 -10.12 15.85 2.01
C PHE A 47 -10.45 14.36 1.88
N HIS A 48 -11.56 14.04 1.20
CA HIS A 48 -11.92 12.67 0.86
C HIS A 48 -10.87 12.01 -0.04
N PHE A 49 -10.42 12.70 -1.09
CA PHE A 49 -9.37 12.21 -1.98
C PHE A 49 -7.99 12.21 -1.30
N ALA A 50 -7.68 13.23 -0.50
CA ALA A 50 -6.44 13.30 0.26
C ALA A 50 -6.32 12.14 1.26
N GLY A 51 -7.40 11.78 1.96
CA GLY A 51 -7.44 10.63 2.87
C GLY A 51 -7.10 9.31 2.16
N LEU A 52 -7.61 9.11 0.93
CA LEU A 52 -7.24 7.97 0.10
C LEU A 52 -5.75 7.99 -0.27
N LEU A 53 -5.25 9.12 -0.76
CA LEU A 53 -3.83 9.25 -1.15
C LEU A 53 -2.87 9.03 0.02
N LEU A 54 -3.28 9.34 1.25
CA LEU A 54 -2.48 9.09 2.44
C LEU A 54 -2.58 7.63 2.94
N ALA A 55 -3.67 6.94 2.64
CA ALA A 55 -3.89 5.55 3.03
C ALA A 55 -3.30 4.54 2.06
N LEU A 56 -3.27 4.84 0.75
CA LEU A 56 -2.78 3.97 -0.33
C LEU A 56 -1.31 3.51 -0.24
N PRO A 57 -0.36 4.29 0.30
CA PRO A 57 1.05 3.89 0.27
C PRO A 57 1.33 2.62 1.05
N VAL A 58 0.66 2.40 2.18
CA VAL A 58 0.84 1.20 3.00
C VAL A 58 0.48 -0.08 2.23
N PRO A 59 -0.76 -0.28 1.73
CA PRO A 59 -1.11 -1.49 1.00
C PRO A 59 -0.27 -1.67 -0.27
N LEU A 60 -0.02 -0.59 -1.01
CA LEU A 60 0.82 -0.67 -2.21
C LEU A 60 2.25 -1.11 -1.88
N HIS A 61 2.86 -0.56 -0.82
CA HIS A 61 4.19 -0.93 -0.39
C HIS A 61 4.26 -2.40 0.03
N VAL A 62 3.27 -2.89 0.79
CA VAL A 62 3.18 -4.31 1.19
C VAL A 62 3.08 -5.23 -0.02
N ILE A 63 2.25 -4.89 -1.02
CA ILE A 63 2.13 -5.66 -2.27
C ILE A 63 3.48 -5.69 -3.00
N PHE A 64 4.13 -4.54 -3.17
CA PHE A 64 5.41 -4.46 -3.87
C PHE A 64 6.54 -5.19 -3.14
N VAL A 65 6.55 -5.18 -1.81
CA VAL A 65 7.47 -5.97 -1.00
C VAL A 65 7.21 -7.47 -1.16
N GLY A 66 5.95 -7.91 -1.19
CA GLY A 66 5.61 -9.30 -1.51
C GLY A 66 6.13 -9.71 -2.89
N LEU A 67 5.94 -8.87 -3.90
CA LEU A 67 6.44 -9.09 -5.26
C LEU A 67 7.98 -9.11 -5.33
N ILE A 68 8.68 -8.21 -4.63
CA ILE A 68 10.15 -8.14 -4.69
C ILE A 68 10.82 -9.35 -4.03
N VAL A 69 10.23 -9.85 -2.93
CA VAL A 69 10.67 -11.10 -2.30
C VAL A 69 10.51 -12.28 -3.27
N GLN A 70 9.52 -12.19 -4.19
CA GLN A 70 9.31 -13.16 -5.26
C GLN A 70 10.05 -12.86 -6.57
N LYS A 71 10.95 -11.86 -6.62
CA LYS A 71 11.58 -11.40 -7.88
C LYS A 71 12.23 -12.51 -8.71
N ARG A 72 12.76 -13.56 -8.07
CA ARG A 72 13.43 -14.68 -8.76
C ARG A 72 12.47 -15.58 -9.55
N TRP A 73 11.17 -15.47 -9.30
CA TRP A 73 10.12 -16.20 -10.01
C TRP A 73 9.25 -15.28 -10.88
N LEU A 74 9.47 -13.96 -10.82
CA LEU A 74 8.81 -13.00 -11.68
C LEU A 74 9.57 -12.92 -13.01
N SER A 75 8.84 -12.65 -14.10
CA SER A 75 9.52 -12.32 -15.35
C SER A 75 10.25 -10.96 -15.21
N PRO A 76 11.32 -10.73 -16.00
CA PRO A 76 12.13 -9.52 -15.90
C PRO A 76 11.36 -8.18 -15.86
N PRO A 77 10.29 -7.95 -16.66
CA PRO A 77 9.53 -6.70 -16.57
C PRO A 77 8.81 -6.54 -15.23
N TRP A 78 8.24 -7.61 -14.68
CA TRP A 78 7.56 -7.58 -13.38
C TRP A 78 8.53 -7.35 -12.22
N ALA A 79 9.75 -7.90 -12.30
CA ALA A 79 10.78 -7.64 -11.30
C ALA A 79 11.21 -6.17 -11.27
N ARG A 80 11.35 -5.53 -12.44
CA ARG A 80 11.62 -4.08 -12.54
C ARG A 80 10.47 -3.25 -12.00
N PHE A 81 9.24 -3.62 -12.37
CA PHE A 81 8.04 -2.95 -11.89
C PHE A 81 7.92 -3.04 -10.36
N ALA A 82 8.15 -4.21 -9.76
CA ALA A 82 8.17 -4.39 -8.32
C ALA A 82 9.23 -3.50 -7.65
N TRP A 83 10.42 -3.40 -8.24
CA TRP A 83 11.50 -2.56 -7.68
C TRP A 83 11.14 -1.08 -7.67
N ILE A 84 10.65 -0.57 -8.81
CA ILE A 84 10.18 0.82 -8.94
C ILE A 84 9.03 1.07 -7.97
N GLY A 85 8.09 0.12 -7.89
CA GLY A 85 6.94 0.18 -6.99
C GLY A 85 7.34 0.23 -5.52
N VAL A 86 8.28 -0.60 -5.06
CA VAL A 86 8.81 -0.55 -3.68
C VAL A 86 9.43 0.82 -3.40
N ALA A 87 10.26 1.34 -4.30
CA ALA A 87 10.94 2.61 -4.10
C ALA A 87 9.95 3.78 -4.06
N SER A 88 9.03 3.88 -5.03
CA SER A 88 8.05 4.97 -5.11
C SER A 88 7.04 4.91 -3.96
N SER A 89 6.51 3.73 -3.63
CA SER A 89 5.61 3.56 -2.49
C SER A 89 6.30 3.77 -1.14
N GLY A 90 7.59 3.46 -1.01
CA GLY A 90 8.37 3.72 0.20
C GLY A 90 8.57 5.22 0.44
N VAL A 91 8.92 5.98 -0.60
CA VAL A 91 9.00 7.45 -0.52
C VAL A 91 7.64 8.04 -0.19
N TRP A 92 6.58 7.60 -0.88
CA TRP A 92 5.22 8.07 -0.64
C TRP A 92 4.78 7.74 0.80
N LEU A 93 5.03 6.53 1.29
CA LEU A 93 4.74 6.15 2.66
C LEU A 93 5.44 7.07 3.66
N GLY A 94 6.71 7.40 3.42
CA GLY A 94 7.46 8.35 4.24
C GLY A 94 6.80 9.74 4.29
N ILE A 95 6.37 10.25 3.13
CA ILE A 95 5.64 11.53 3.04
C ILE A 95 4.30 11.45 3.79
N SER A 96 3.54 10.38 3.62
CA SER A 96 2.24 10.21 4.28
C SER A 96 2.35 10.11 5.79
N LEU A 97 3.39 9.43 6.30
CA LEU A 97 3.70 9.39 7.73
C LEU A 97 4.11 10.77 8.26
N LEU A 98 4.88 11.54 7.50
CA LEU A 98 5.30 12.89 7.87
C LEU A 98 4.09 13.83 7.95
N VAL A 99 3.18 13.78 6.97
CA VAL A 99 1.92 14.55 7.00
C VAL A 99 1.05 14.16 8.18
N ARG A 100 1.01 12.89 8.56
CA ARG A 100 0.24 12.44 9.72
C ARG A 100 0.86 12.85 11.07
N ALA A 101 2.17 13.09 11.10
CA ALA A 101 2.89 13.48 12.31
C ALA A 101 2.89 15.00 12.57
N LEU A 102 2.56 15.80 11.54
CA LEU A 102 2.43 17.26 11.60
C LEU A 102 0.98 17.66 11.93
#